data_AF-A0A0C9V1G5-F1
#
_entry.id   AF-A0A0C9V1G5-F1
#
_cell.length_a   1.000
_cell.length_b   1.000
_cell.length_c   1.000
_cell.angle_alpha   90.00
_cell.angle_beta   90.00
_cell.angle_gamma   90.00
#
_symmetry.space_group_name_H-M   'P 1'
#
loop_
_entity.id
_entity.type
_entity.pdbx_description
1 polymer ?
#
loop_
_entity_poly.entity_id
_entity_poly.type
_entity_poly.pdbx_seq_one_letter_code
_entity_poly.pdbx_strand_id
1 'polypeptide(L)' 'MSLWAPPPSPKTKLGRYRVLSPISGVRVSPLCLGAMSIGDKWAAIGMGAMDKESSFKLLDAFFEAGGNFIDT' A
#
# COMPACT_ATOMS: atom_id res chain seq x y z
N MET A 1 7.21 30.38 -0.94
CA MET A 1 6.74 29.31 -1.84
C MET A 1 5.87 29.93 -2.92
N SER A 2 6.01 29.50 -4.18
CA SER A 2 5.12 29.96 -5.26
C SER A 2 3.76 29.29 -5.13
N LEU A 3 2.68 30.07 -5.26
CA LEU A 3 1.29 29.57 -5.27
C LEU A 3 1.00 28.64 -6.46
N TRP A 4 1.86 28.66 -7.48
CA TRP A 4 1.67 27.94 -8.74
C TRP A 4 2.75 26.88 -8.99
N ALA A 5 3.53 26.53 -7.97
CA ALA A 5 4.51 25.46 -8.10
C ALA A 5 3.78 24.11 -8.26
N PRO A 6 4.24 23.22 -9.16
CA PRO A 6 3.74 21.86 -9.23
C PRO A 6 3.98 21.15 -7.89
N PRO A 7 3.13 20.16 -7.53
CA PRO A 7 3.34 19.39 -6.32
C PRO A 7 4.71 18.69 -6.36
N PRO A 8 5.33 18.45 -5.18
CA PRO A 8 6.58 17.73 -5.12
C PRO A 8 6.43 16.33 -5.73
N SER A 9 7.52 15.82 -6.30
CA SER A 9 7.53 14.45 -6.79
C SER A 9 7.29 13.46 -5.64
N PRO A 10 6.59 12.33 -5.89
CA PRO A 10 6.40 11.29 -4.89
C PRO A 10 7.72 10.76 -4.31
N LYS A 11 7.73 10.42 -3.01
CA LYS A 11 8.91 9.85 -2.31
C LYS A 11 9.45 8.59 -3.01
N THR A 12 8.56 7.72 -3.48
CA THR A 12 8.91 6.48 -4.20
C THR A 12 8.04 6.31 -5.45
N LYS A 13 8.31 5.26 -6.24
CA LYS A 13 7.48 4.92 -7.40
C LYS A 13 6.06 4.49 -7.03
N LEU A 14 5.78 4.09 -5.79
CA LEU A 14 4.43 3.68 -5.36
C LEU A 14 3.44 4.85 -5.43
N GLY A 15 3.88 6.07 -5.11
CA GLY A 15 3.02 7.27 -5.18
C GLY A 15 2.72 7.76 -6.61
N ARG A 16 3.11 7.02 -7.66
CA ARG A 16 2.72 7.31 -9.05
C ARG A 16 1.47 6.51 -9.42
N TYR A 17 0.33 6.98 -8.94
CA TYR A 17 -0.93 6.26 -9.09
C TYR A 17 -1.38 6.10 -10.54
N ARG A 18 -2.12 5.02 -10.79
CA ARG A 18 -2.72 4.65 -12.08
C ARG A 18 -4.21 4.43 -11.90
N VAL A 19 -4.98 4.65 -12.96
CA VAL A 19 -6.40 4.31 -12.97
C VAL A 19 -6.53 2.79 -12.94
N LEU A 20 -7.35 2.26 -12.02
CA LEU A 20 -7.47 0.81 -11.81
C LEU A 20 -8.03 0.08 -13.05
N SER A 21 -8.99 0.68 -13.74
CA SER A 21 -9.57 0.16 -14.99
C SER A 21 -10.18 1.30 -15.83
N PRO A 22 -10.44 1.13 -17.13
CA PRO A 22 -10.92 2.21 -18.01
C PRO A 22 -12.19 2.92 -17.54
N ILE A 23 -13.02 2.24 -16.74
CA ILE A 23 -14.30 2.74 -16.23
C ILE A 23 -14.28 3.03 -14.71
N SER A 24 -13.12 2.87 -14.05
CA SER A 24 -12.98 3.09 -12.62
C SER A 24 -12.53 4.51 -12.31
N GLY A 25 -13.18 5.17 -11.35
CA GLY A 25 -12.71 6.43 -10.78
C GLY A 25 -11.57 6.28 -9.75
N VAL A 26 -11.16 5.05 -9.44
CA VAL A 26 -10.17 4.75 -8.40
C VAL A 26 -8.76 4.83 -8.97
N ARG A 27 -7.87 5.52 -8.24
CA ARG A 27 -6.43 5.60 -8.54
C ARG A 27 -5.64 4.80 -7.51
N VAL A 28 -4.84 3.86 -7.98
CA VAL A 28 -4.09 2.91 -7.17
C VAL A 28 -2.59 2.99 -7.42
N SER A 29 -1.78 2.61 -6.43
CA SER A 29 -0.35 2.39 -6.58
C SER A 29 -0.09 1.34 -7.67
N PRO A 30 1.05 1.43 -8.39
CA PRO A 30 1.38 0.48 -9.45
C PRO A 30 1.61 -0.95 -8.95
N LEU A 31 1.73 -1.15 -7.64
CA LEU A 31 1.76 -2.45 -6.97
C LEU A 31 0.64 -2.51 -5.93
N CYS A 32 0.06 -3.69 -5.76
CA CYS A 32 -0.90 -4.03 -4.72
C CYS A 32 -0.18 -4.80 -3.60
N LEU A 33 -0.45 -4.46 -2.33
CA LEU A 33 0.03 -5.22 -1.19
C LEU A 33 -0.96 -6.35 -0.90
N GLY A 34 -0.55 -7.59 -1.17
CA GLY A 34 -1.28 -8.78 -0.74
C GLY A 34 -1.17 -8.95 0.78
N ALA A 35 -2.31 -9.03 1.46
CA ALA A 35 -2.44 -9.06 2.92
C ALA A 35 -2.77 -10.45 3.48
N MET A 36 -2.63 -11.52 2.67
CA MET A 36 -2.97 -12.89 3.09
C MET A 36 -2.28 -13.31 4.39
N SER A 37 -1.04 -12.88 4.62
CA SER A 37 -0.25 -13.20 5.83
C SER A 37 -0.31 -12.12 6.91
N ILE A 38 -1.14 -11.08 6.76
CA ILE A 38 -1.34 -10.08 7.82
C ILE A 38 -2.22 -10.71 8.93
N GLY A 39 -1.75 -10.62 10.17
CA GLY A 39 -2.37 -11.29 11.31
C GLY A 39 -1.86 -12.72 11.55
N ASP A 40 -2.54 -13.43 12.45
CA ASP A 40 -2.13 -14.72 12.98
C ASP A 40 -3.05 -15.89 12.57
N LYS A 41 -4.15 -15.60 11.86
CA LYS A 41 -5.20 -16.58 11.51
C LYS A 41 -4.67 -17.80 10.74
N TRP A 42 -3.64 -17.63 9.93
CA TRP A 42 -3.10 -18.69 9.08
C TRP A 42 -1.88 -19.39 9.69
N ALA A 43 -1.49 -19.02 10.91
CA ALA A 43 -0.35 -19.62 11.60
C ALA A 43 -0.54 -21.13 11.83
N ALA A 44 -1.78 -21.55 12.15
CA ALA A 44 -2.11 -22.94 12.40
C ALA A 44 -1.93 -23.86 11.17
N ILE A 45 -1.95 -23.30 9.97
CA ILE A 45 -1.74 -24.04 8.71
C ILE A 45 -0.34 -23.81 8.10
N GLY A 46 0.58 -23.21 8.86
CA GLY A 46 1.99 -23.07 8.45
C GLY A 46 2.30 -21.88 7.54
N MET A 47 1.36 -20.94 7.33
CA MET A 47 1.56 -19.76 6.47
C MET A 47 2.23 -18.57 7.20
N GLY A 48 2.81 -18.83 8.38
CA GLY A 48 3.40 -17.83 9.26
C GLY A 48 2.36 -17.07 10.10
N ALA A 49 2.86 -16.35 11.10
CA ALA A 49 2.10 -15.37 11.86
C ALA A 49 2.77 -14.01 11.69
N MET A 50 1.98 -12.97 11.43
CA MET A 50 2.40 -11.58 11.56
C MET A 50 1.60 -10.98 12.71
N ASP A 51 2.25 -10.78 13.85
CA ASP A 51 1.60 -10.17 14.99
C ASP A 51 1.10 -8.75 14.66
N LYS A 52 0.30 -8.19 15.55
CA LYS A 52 -0.28 -6.87 15.35
C LYS A 52 0.81 -5.82 15.08
N GLU A 53 1.86 -5.79 15.89
CA GLU A 53 2.93 -4.78 15.78
C GLU A 53 3.65 -4.84 14.43
N SER A 54 4.09 -6.02 14.00
CA SER A 54 4.74 -6.22 12.70
C SER A 54 3.80 -5.94 11.53
N SER A 55 2.51 -6.27 11.66
CA SER A 55 1.47 -5.94 10.69
C SER A 55 1.36 -4.42 10.50
N PHE A 56 1.24 -3.66 11.59
CA PHE A 56 1.21 -2.19 11.52
C PHE A 56 2.50 -1.64 10.93
N LYS A 57 3.67 -2.15 11.33
CA LYS A 57 4.95 -1.71 10.78
C LYS A 57 5.04 -1.88 9.26
N LEU A 58 4.54 -2.99 8.72
CA LEU A 58 4.49 -3.22 7.28
C LEU A 58 3.51 -2.27 6.58
N LEU A 59 2.30 -2.11 7.13
CA LEU A 59 1.26 -1.24 6.58
C LEU A 59 1.71 0.23 6.57
N ASP A 60 2.30 0.70 7.66
CA ASP A 60 2.85 2.05 7.80
C ASP A 60 3.98 2.29 6.79
N ALA A 61 4.89 1.33 6.65
CA ALA A 61 5.98 1.43 5.66
C ALA A 61 5.44 1.49 4.22
N PHE A 62 4.41 0.71 3.89
CA PHE A 62 3.77 0.74 2.58
C PHE A 62 3.09 2.07 2.32
N PHE A 63 2.32 2.57 3.29
CA PHE A 63 1.64 3.86 3.20
C PHE A 63 2.62 5.03 3.08
N GLU A 64 3.66 5.08 3.91
CA GLU A 64 4.68 6.13 3.88
C GLU A 64 5.50 6.15 2.59
N ALA A 65 5.67 4.99 1.95
CA ALA A 65 6.26 4.89 0.62
C ALA A 65 5.32 5.39 -0.49
N GLY A 66 4.04 5.64 -0.18
CA GLY A 66 3.01 6.09 -1.11
C GLY A 66 2.19 4.94 -1.70
N GLY A 67 2.12 3.78 -1.04
CA GLY A 67 1.22 2.69 -1.39
C GLY A 67 -0.21 2.98 -0.92
N ASN A 68 -1.22 2.60 -1.71
CA ASN A 68 -2.63 2.82 -1.36
C ASN A 68 -3.57 1.68 -1.80
N PHE A 69 -3.02 0.56 -2.27
CA PHE A 69 -3.78 -0.57 -2.80
C PHE A 69 -3.42 -1.84 -2.05
N ILE A 70 -4.41 -2.43 -1.38
CA ILE A 70 -4.28 -3.62 -0.53
C ILE A 70 -5.35 -4.63 -0.98
N ASP A 71 -4.96 -5.90 -1.06
CA ASP A 71 -5.81 -7.05 -1.34
C ASP A 71 -5.78 -8.00 -0.13
N THR A 72 -6.93 -8.46 0.36
CA THR A 72 -7.05 -9.19 1.64
C THR A 72 -7.94 -10.41 1.57
#